data_AF-A0AB73QVZ4-F1
#
_entry.id   AF-A0AB73QVZ4-F1
#
_cell.length_a   1.000
_cell.length_b   1.000
_cell.length_c   1.000
_cell.angle_alpha   90.00
_cell.angle_beta   90.00
_cell.angle_gamma   90.00
#
_symmetry.space_group_name_H-M   'P 1'
#
loop_
_entity.id
_entity.type
_entity.pdbx_description
1 polymer ?
#
loop_
_entity_poly.entity_id
_entity_poly.type
_entity_poly.pdbx_seq_one_letter_code
_entity_poly.pdbx_strand_id
1 'polypeptide(L)'
;MEQLLLKDLAQEIDLLKIQIRDLEIEHKFLMKNMAMSAPKFNSVVDYSKERVQGGKIPLDLVEIHTRHNKIAGKINVLTEMVQDKQQLMNQVKDVMESMKDLEKRIMYYRDVKGMNLKQIAVLLNYSHSHIRRVSSKMKRYDIKNMVH
;
A
#
# COMPACT_ATOMS: atom_id res chain seq x y z
N MET A 1 -17.66 1.95 10.95
CA MET A 1 -16.45 1.14 11.11
C MET A 1 -15.96 0.53 9.79
N GLU A 2 -16.81 0.09 8.86
CA GLU A 2 -16.35 -0.40 7.54
C GLU A 2 -15.71 0.65 6.64
N GLN A 3 -16.28 1.86 6.63
CA GLN A 3 -15.62 2.99 5.96
C GLN A 3 -14.28 3.33 6.59
N LEU A 4 -14.06 2.95 7.86
CA LEU A 4 -12.78 3.16 8.54
C LEU A 4 -11.77 2.16 7.99
N LEU A 5 -12.07 0.86 8.01
CA LEU A 5 -11.13 -0.18 7.57
C LEU A 5 -10.69 -0.05 6.10
N LEU A 6 -11.59 0.33 5.19
CA LEU A 6 -11.22 0.60 3.79
C LEU A 6 -10.41 1.88 3.64
N LYS A 7 -10.71 2.91 4.44
CA LYS A 7 -9.91 4.14 4.48
C LYS A 7 -8.53 3.87 5.06
N ASP A 8 -8.43 3.06 6.11
CA ASP A 8 -7.17 2.68 6.76
C ASP A 8 -6.29 1.89 5.78
N LEU A 9 -6.87 0.91 5.07
CA LEU A 9 -6.15 0.14 4.05
C LEU A 9 -5.69 1.02 2.88
N ALA A 10 -6.53 1.97 2.43
CA ALA A 10 -6.17 2.92 1.39
C ALA A 10 -5.06 3.87 1.84
N GLN A 11 -5.14 4.39 3.08
CA GLN A 11 -4.12 5.25 3.68
C GLN A 11 -2.79 4.52 3.83
N GLU A 12 -2.82 3.25 4.21
CA GLU A 12 -1.62 2.42 4.32
C GLU A 12 -0.97 2.20 2.95
N ILE A 13 -1.76 1.91 1.91
CA ILE A 13 -1.26 1.81 0.53
C ILE A 13 -0.62 3.15 0.09
N ASP A 14 -1.25 4.27 0.40
CA ASP A 14 -0.73 5.59 0.05
C ASP A 14 0.58 5.89 0.79
N LEU A 15 0.70 5.53 2.07
CA LEU A 15 1.93 5.64 2.84
C LEU A 15 3.06 4.82 2.20
N LEU A 16 2.79 3.56 1.83
CA LEU A 16 3.75 2.69 1.17
C LEU A 16 4.22 3.28 -0.19
N LYS A 17 3.30 3.87 -0.96
CA LYS A 17 3.65 4.57 -2.22
C LYS A 17 4.53 5.80 -1.98
N ILE A 18 4.28 6.56 -0.90
CA ILE A 18 5.13 7.69 -0.51
C ILE A 18 6.54 7.20 -0.16
N GLN A 19 6.65 6.10 0.58
CA GLN A 19 7.95 5.49 0.92
C GLN A 19 8.71 5.00 -0.31
N ILE A 20 8.03 4.36 -1.27
CA ILE A 20 8.64 3.96 -2.54
C ILE A 20 9.17 5.19 -3.28
N ARG A 21 8.38 6.26 -3.38
CA ARG A 21 8.79 7.51 -4.04
C ARG A 21 10.00 8.15 -3.37
N ASP A 22 10.06 8.15 -2.04
CA ASP A 22 11.22 8.66 -1.29
C ASP A 22 12.49 7.86 -1.63
N LEU A 23 12.40 6.53 -1.64
CA LEU A 23 13.50 5.65 -2.03
C LEU A 23 13.94 5.84 -3.49
N GLU A 24 13.00 6.10 -4.41
CA GLU A 24 13.31 6.44 -5.81
C GLU A 24 14.07 7.77 -5.94
N ILE A 25 13.72 8.76 -5.13
CA ILE A 25 14.43 10.05 -5.08
C ILE A 25 15.86 9.84 -4.57
N GLU A 26 16.03 9.06 -3.50
CA GLU A 26 17.35 8.69 -2.97
C GLU A 26 18.19 7.96 -4.02
N HIS A 27 17.58 6.98 -4.71
CA HIS A 27 18.22 6.23 -5.78
C HIS A 27 18.69 7.15 -6.92
N LYS A 28 17.82 8.07 -7.36
CA LYS A 28 18.15 9.05 -8.40
C LYS A 28 19.31 9.97 -7.98
N PHE A 29 19.33 10.39 -6.72
CA PHE A 29 20.43 11.20 -6.18
C PHE A 29 21.74 10.41 -6.15
N LEU A 30 21.70 9.16 -5.73
CA LEU A 30 22.84 8.25 -5.71
C LEU A 30 23.42 8.03 -7.12
N MET A 31 22.56 7.78 -8.11
CA MET A 31 22.96 7.62 -9.53
C MET A 31 23.53 8.90 -10.12
N LYS A 32 22.98 10.08 -9.77
CA LYS A 32 23.52 11.36 -10.18
C LYS A 32 24.92 11.60 -9.62
N ASN A 33 25.16 11.24 -8.35
CA ASN A 33 26.49 11.30 -7.76
C ASN A 33 27.46 10.38 -8.51
N MET A 34 27.07 9.15 -8.85
CA MET A 34 27.88 8.24 -9.67
C MET A 34 28.29 8.87 -11.01
N ALA A 35 27.35 9.52 -11.71
CA ALA A 35 27.62 10.17 -12.99
C ALA A 35 28.52 11.42 -12.85
N MET A 36 28.40 12.16 -11.75
CA MET A 36 29.29 13.29 -11.45
C MET A 36 30.70 12.85 -11.08
N SER A 37 30.81 11.66 -10.48
CA SER A 37 32.06 10.99 -10.11
C SER A 37 32.77 10.29 -11.28
N ALA A 38 32.09 10.10 -12.42
CA ALA A 38 32.67 9.44 -13.58
C ALA A 38 33.88 10.25 -14.12
N PRO A 39 34.97 9.58 -14.53
CA PRO A 39 36.12 10.27 -15.09
C PRO A 39 35.69 11.07 -16.33
N LYS A 40 35.68 12.39 -16.19
CA LYS A 40 35.50 13.30 -17.32
C LYS A 40 36.80 13.33 -18.09
N PHE A 41 36.71 13.33 -19.42
CA PHE A 41 37.86 13.54 -20.27
C PHE A 41 38.48 14.90 -19.93
N ASN A 42 39.60 14.89 -19.20
CA ASN A 42 40.34 16.09 -18.87
C ASN A 42 41.13 16.49 -20.11
N SER A 43 40.62 17.45 -20.88
CA SER A 43 41.49 18.25 -21.74
C SER A 43 42.51 18.96 -20.85
N VAL A 44 43.78 18.84 -21.26
CA VAL A 44 45.00 19.55 -20.84
C VAL A 44 44.85 20.45 -19.60
N VAL A 45 45.59 20.11 -18.54
CA VAL A 45 45.67 20.90 -17.30
C VAL A 45 46.22 22.28 -17.61
N ASP A 46 45.42 23.32 -17.38
CA ASP A 46 45.82 24.73 -17.51
C ASP A 46 46.53 25.19 -16.21
N TYR A 47 47.85 25.33 -16.28
CA TYR A 47 48.70 25.76 -15.17
C TYR A 47 48.74 27.29 -14.96
N SER A 48 47.93 28.07 -15.70
CA SER A 48 47.87 29.53 -15.55
C SER A 48 47.12 30.00 -14.29
N LYS A 49 46.52 29.10 -13.50
CA LYS A 49 45.74 29.44 -12.29
C LYS A 49 46.34 28.82 -11.03
N GLU A 50 46.48 29.64 -9.99
CA GLU A 50 47.21 29.34 -8.75
C GLU A 50 46.54 28.31 -7.82
N ARG A 51 45.28 27.94 -8.09
CA ARG A 51 44.55 26.92 -7.31
C ARG A 51 43.71 26.01 -8.20
N VAL A 52 44.07 24.73 -8.25
CA VAL A 52 43.18 23.66 -8.70
C VAL A 52 42.02 23.58 -7.71
N GLN A 53 40.82 24.01 -8.12
CA GLN A 53 39.60 23.81 -7.34
C GLN A 53 39.35 22.30 -7.23
N GLY A 54 39.76 21.70 -6.12
CA GLY A 54 39.52 20.30 -5.80
C GLY A 54 38.02 20.03 -5.82
N GLY A 55 37.57 19.26 -6.82
CA GLY A 55 36.20 18.78 -6.91
C GLY A 55 35.84 17.91 -5.70
N LYS A 56 34.54 17.82 -5.39
CA LYS A 56 34.01 16.95 -4.34
C LYS A 56 34.58 15.54 -4.51
N ILE A 57 35.10 14.95 -3.43
CA ILE A 57 35.59 13.57 -3.45
C ILE A 57 34.41 12.66 -3.81
N PRO A 58 34.46 11.97 -4.95
CA PRO A 58 33.39 11.05 -5.34
C PRO A 58 33.27 9.91 -4.32
N LEU A 59 32.04 9.52 -3.97
CA LEU A 59 31.77 8.28 -3.23
C LEU A 59 32.39 7.09 -3.99
N ASP A 60 32.91 6.12 -3.26
CA ASP A 60 33.50 4.92 -3.86
C ASP A 60 32.44 4.15 -4.66
N LEU A 61 32.84 3.64 -5.83
CA LEU A 61 31.95 2.96 -6.78
C LEU A 61 31.34 1.70 -6.16
N VAL A 62 32.11 0.98 -5.33
CA VAL A 62 31.64 -0.21 -4.60
C VAL A 62 30.56 0.17 -3.59
N GLU A 63 30.75 1.28 -2.88
CA GLU A 63 29.78 1.79 -1.91
C GLU A 63 28.47 2.21 -2.59
N ILE A 64 28.57 2.90 -3.73
CA ILE A 64 27.42 3.28 -4.56
C ILE A 64 26.64 2.03 -5.00
N HIS A 65 27.34 1.04 -5.55
CA HIS A 65 26.69 -0.19 -6.02
C HIS A 65 26.01 -0.96 -4.87
N THR A 66 26.66 -1.03 -3.71
CA THR A 66 26.10 -1.69 -2.52
C THR A 66 24.83 -0.99 -2.03
N ARG A 67 24.83 0.35 -2.00
CA ARG A 67 23.65 1.14 -1.62
C ARG A 67 22.53 1.01 -2.65
N HIS A 68 22.87 1.05 -3.93
CA HIS A 68 21.92 0.84 -5.03
C HIS A 68 21.17 -0.49 -4.89
N ASN A 69 21.89 -1.60 -4.70
CA ASN A 69 21.28 -2.92 -4.56
C ASN A 69 20.36 -3.01 -3.33
N LYS A 70 20.76 -2.38 -2.21
CA LYS A 70 19.92 -2.32 -1.01
C LYS A 70 18.64 -1.53 -1.23
N ILE A 71 18.72 -0.38 -1.90
CA ILE A 71 17.53 0.44 -2.22
C ILE A 71 16.61 -0.32 -3.19
N ALA A 72 17.17 -0.91 -4.24
CA ALA A 72 16.40 -1.71 -5.20
C ALA A 72 15.68 -2.88 -4.54
N GLY A 73 16.36 -3.62 -3.65
CA GLY A 73 15.74 -4.69 -2.87
C GLY A 73 14.56 -4.20 -2.02
N LYS A 74 14.72 -3.06 -1.32
CA LYS A 74 13.63 -2.46 -0.54
C LYS A 74 12.44 -2.04 -1.39
N ILE A 75 12.69 -1.43 -2.55
CA ILE A 75 11.63 -1.02 -3.49
C ILE A 75 10.85 -2.25 -3.96
N ASN A 76 11.53 -3.35 -4.30
CA ASN A 76 10.86 -4.58 -4.74
C ASN A 76 9.92 -5.12 -3.66
N VAL A 77 10.41 -5.28 -2.43
CA VAL A 77 9.59 -5.79 -1.30
C VAL A 77 8.39 -4.87 -1.04
N LEU A 78 8.59 -3.54 -1.02
CA LEU A 78 7.48 -2.60 -0.82
C LEU A 78 6.47 -2.65 -1.96
N THR A 79 6.93 -2.85 -3.20
CA THR A 79 6.06 -2.96 -4.38
C THR A 79 5.20 -4.21 -4.31
N GLU A 80 5.78 -5.36 -3.91
CA GLU A 80 5.03 -6.60 -3.65
C GLU A 80 3.97 -6.39 -2.55
N MET A 81 4.34 -5.77 -1.42
CA MET A 81 3.37 -5.48 -0.35
C MET A 81 2.22 -4.58 -0.82
N VAL A 82 2.49 -3.59 -1.67
CA VAL A 82 1.46 -2.73 -2.25
C VAL A 82 0.53 -3.56 -3.15
N GLN A 83 1.07 -4.46 -3.98
CA GLN A 83 0.28 -5.32 -4.84
C GLN A 83 -0.63 -6.25 -4.03
N ASP A 84 -0.10 -6.90 -2.99
CA ASP A 84 -0.88 -7.79 -2.11
C ASP A 84 -2.01 -7.05 -1.41
N LYS A 85 -1.72 -5.87 -0.84
CA LYS A 85 -2.75 -5.04 -0.19
C LYS A 85 -3.80 -4.53 -1.18
N GLN A 86 -3.39 -4.21 -2.41
CA GLN A 86 -4.30 -3.79 -3.46
C GLN A 86 -5.22 -4.94 -3.90
N GLN A 87 -4.69 -6.16 -4.01
CA GLN A 87 -5.49 -7.35 -4.29
C GLN A 87 -6.49 -7.63 -3.17
N LEU A 88 -6.05 -7.55 -1.91
CA LEU A 88 -6.93 -7.70 -0.76
C LEU A 88 -8.05 -6.64 -0.77
N MET A 89 -7.72 -5.39 -1.10
CA MET A 89 -8.71 -4.32 -1.20
C MET A 89 -9.75 -4.62 -2.29
N ASN A 90 -9.32 -5.16 -3.43
CA ASN A 90 -10.22 -5.55 -4.52
C ASN A 90 -11.12 -6.72 -4.11
N GLN A 91 -10.57 -7.77 -3.48
CA GLN A 91 -11.37 -8.89 -2.96
C GLN A 91 -12.43 -8.42 -1.97
N VAL A 92 -12.08 -7.50 -1.06
CA VAL A 92 -13.03 -6.91 -0.12
C VAL A 92 -14.12 -6.13 -0.87
N LYS A 93 -13.76 -5.37 -1.90
CA LYS A 93 -14.73 -4.67 -2.76
C LYS A 93 -15.66 -5.64 -3.50
N ASP A 94 -15.14 -6.71 -4.07
CA ASP A 94 -15.93 -7.71 -4.80
C ASP A 94 -16.92 -8.43 -3.87
N VAL A 95 -16.48 -8.77 -2.66
CA VAL A 95 -17.36 -9.30 -1.61
C VAL A 95 -18.44 -8.27 -1.26
N MET A 96 -18.09 -6.99 -1.11
CA MET A 96 -19.09 -5.95 -0.84
C MET A 96 -20.06 -5.70 -2.00
N GLU A 97 -19.60 -5.77 -3.25
CA GLU A 97 -20.44 -5.56 -4.44
C GLU A 97 -21.38 -6.74 -4.68
N SER A 98 -20.92 -7.97 -4.46
CA SER A 98 -21.76 -9.17 -4.48
C SER A 98 -22.75 -9.23 -3.32
N MET A 99 -22.51 -8.41 -2.28
CA MET A 99 -23.43 -8.15 -1.17
C MET A 99 -24.41 -6.99 -1.42
N LYS A 100 -24.61 -6.49 -2.64
CA LYS A 100 -25.65 -5.46 -2.91
C LYS A 100 -27.04 -5.83 -2.37
N ASP A 101 -27.34 -7.12 -2.27
CA ASP A 101 -28.54 -7.59 -1.57
C ASP A 101 -28.44 -7.25 -0.09
N LEU A 102 -29.34 -6.38 0.38
CA LEU A 102 -29.50 -5.99 1.78
C LEU A 102 -29.46 -7.22 2.71
N GLU A 103 -29.98 -8.34 2.22
CA GLU A 103 -30.04 -9.61 2.93
C GLU A 103 -28.66 -10.20 3.25
N LYS A 104 -27.75 -10.23 2.26
CA LYS A 104 -26.39 -10.75 2.43
C LYS A 104 -25.57 -9.87 3.37
N ARG A 105 -25.77 -8.54 3.31
CA ARG A 105 -25.13 -7.59 4.25
C ARG A 105 -25.54 -7.87 5.67
N ILE A 106 -26.84 -7.98 5.93
CA ILE A 106 -27.37 -8.30 7.26
C ILE A 106 -26.83 -9.66 7.75
N MET A 107 -26.78 -10.67 6.87
CA MET A 107 -26.25 -12.00 7.20
C MET A 107 -24.77 -11.94 7.62
N TYR A 108 -23.92 -11.22 6.89
CA TYR A 108 -22.51 -11.07 7.24
C TYR A 108 -22.30 -10.36 8.59
N TYR A 109 -22.98 -9.24 8.83
CA TYR A 109 -22.80 -8.56 10.11
C TYR A 109 -23.36 -9.34 11.29
N ARG A 110 -24.44 -10.09 11.09
CA ARG A 110 -25.06 -10.91 12.13
C ARG A 110 -24.25 -12.18 12.42
N ASP A 111 -23.91 -12.94 11.39
CA ASP A 111 -23.38 -14.30 11.52
C ASP A 111 -21.84 -14.35 11.50
N VAL A 112 -21.18 -13.48 10.72
CA VAL A 112 -19.70 -13.42 10.64
C VAL A 112 -19.12 -12.44 11.65
N LYS A 113 -19.73 -11.27 11.82
CA LYS A 113 -19.25 -10.23 12.76
C LYS A 113 -19.92 -10.25 14.14
N GLY A 114 -20.98 -11.05 14.32
CA GLY A 114 -21.66 -11.18 15.62
C GLY A 114 -22.37 -9.91 16.11
N MET A 115 -22.69 -8.97 15.22
CA MET A 115 -23.29 -7.68 15.58
C MET A 115 -24.78 -7.80 15.90
N ASN A 116 -25.26 -6.92 16.79
CA ASN A 116 -26.68 -6.83 17.11
C ASN A 116 -27.45 -6.10 15.99
N LEU A 117 -28.70 -6.50 15.73
CA LEU A 117 -29.56 -5.91 14.70
C LEU A 117 -29.71 -4.39 14.82
N LYS A 118 -29.66 -3.84 16.04
CA LYS A 118 -29.64 -2.38 16.27
C LYS A 118 -28.39 -1.72 15.69
N GLN A 119 -27.22 -2.33 15.88
CA GLN A 119 -25.95 -1.81 15.35
C GLN A 119 -25.93 -1.91 13.83
N ILE A 120 -26.44 -3.01 13.28
CA ILE A 120 -26.57 -3.24 11.84
C ILE A 120 -27.49 -2.18 11.21
N ALA A 121 -28.59 -1.82 11.88
CA ALA A 121 -29.51 -0.79 11.41
C ALA A 121 -28.86 0.60 11.30
N VAL A 122 -28.09 1.00 12.31
CA VAL A 122 -27.32 2.25 12.28
C VAL A 122 -26.27 2.22 11.16
N LEU A 123 -25.60 1.09 11.00
CA LEU A 123 -24.50 0.95 10.05
C LEU A 123 -24.96 0.93 8.59
N LEU A 124 -26.09 0.26 8.30
CA LEU A 124 -26.68 0.19 6.97
C LEU A 124 -27.61 1.39 6.66
N ASN A 125 -27.82 2.29 7.64
CA ASN A 125 -28.72 3.43 7.55
C ASN A 125 -30.19 3.05 7.24
N TYR A 126 -30.69 2.01 7.92
CA TYR A 126 -32.09 1.57 7.86
C TYR A 126 -32.73 1.62 9.24
N SER A 127 -34.07 1.63 9.29
CA SER A 127 -34.76 1.50 10.57
C SER A 127 -34.55 0.10 11.16
N HIS A 128 -34.43 0.02 12.49
CA HIS A 128 -34.29 -1.25 13.19
C HIS A 128 -35.44 -2.22 12.86
N SER A 129 -36.66 -1.70 12.71
CA SER A 129 -37.84 -2.48 12.32
C SER A 129 -37.68 -3.09 10.92
N HIS A 130 -37.07 -2.36 9.97
CA HIS A 130 -36.80 -2.86 8.62
C HIS A 130 -35.76 -3.99 8.65
N ILE A 131 -34.64 -3.80 9.34
CA ILE A 131 -33.59 -4.82 9.49
C ILE A 131 -34.12 -6.07 10.21
N ARG A 132 -34.91 -5.91 11.28
CA ARG A 132 -35.53 -7.02 11.99
C ARG A 132 -36.44 -7.84 11.08
N ARG A 133 -37.29 -7.17 10.30
CA ARG A 133 -38.21 -7.83 9.36
C ARG A 133 -37.48 -8.63 8.30
N VAL A 134 -36.42 -8.05 7.71
CA VAL A 134 -35.62 -8.72 6.68
C VAL A 134 -34.84 -9.88 7.32
N SER A 135 -34.19 -9.67 8.47
CA SER A 135 -33.45 -10.72 9.19
C SER A 135 -34.33 -11.91 9.59
N SER A 136 -35.60 -11.70 9.93
CA SER A 136 -36.53 -12.77 10.29
C SER A 136 -36.94 -13.65 9.11
N LYS A 137 -36.81 -13.16 7.87
CA LYS A 137 -37.09 -13.93 6.65
C LYS A 137 -35.90 -14.79 6.20
N MET A 138 -34.72 -14.56 6.74
CA MET A 138 -33.49 -15.29 6.40
C MET A 138 -33.35 -16.55 7.23
N LYS A 139 -32.90 -17.64 6.61
CA LYS A 139 -32.40 -18.81 7.35
C LYS A 139 -31.09 -18.44 8.06
N ARG A 140 -30.85 -18.98 9.25
CA ARG A 140 -29.54 -18.88 9.91
C ARG A 140 -28.55 -19.69 9.09
N TYR A 141 -27.39 -19.09 8.82
CA TYR A 141 -26.31 -19.78 8.12
C TYR A 141 -25.61 -20.71 9.12
N ASP A 142 -25.79 -22.02 8.98
CA ASP A 142 -25.11 -23.01 9.82
C ASP A 142 -23.70 -23.27 9.26
N ILE A 143 -22.68 -22.98 10.06
CA ILE A 143 -21.26 -23.09 9.70
C ILE A 143 -20.87 -24.55 9.32
N LYS A 144 -21.68 -25.56 9.73
CA LYS A 144 -21.48 -26.97 9.37
C LYS A 144 -21.52 -27.26 7.87
N ASN A 145 -22.17 -26.41 7.05
CA ASN A 145 -22.36 -26.69 5.62
C ASN A 145 -21.23 -26.18 4.69
N MET A 146 -20.13 -25.66 5.24
CA MET A 146 -18.97 -25.21 4.44
C MET A 146 -17.78 -26.17 4.42
N VAL A 147 -17.83 -27.26 5.21
CA VAL A 147 -16.75 -28.27 5.26
C VAL A 147 -17.22 -29.55 4.57
N HIS A 148 -17.48 -29.46 3.26
CA HIS A 148 -17.60 -30.61 2.36
C HIS A 148 -17.06 -30.23 0.98
#